data_AF-A0A8T7E4Q9-F1
#
_entry.id   AF-A0A8T7E4Q9-F1
#
_cell.length_a   1.000
_cell.length_b   1.000
_cell.length_c   1.000
_cell.angle_alpha   90.00
_cell.angle_beta   90.00
_cell.angle_gamma   90.00
#
_symmetry.space_group_name_H-M   'P 1'
#
loop_
_entity.id
_entity.type
_entity.pdbx_description
1 polymer ?
#
loop_
_entity_poly.entity_id
_entity_poly.type
_entity_poly.pdbx_seq_one_letter_code
_entity_poly.pdbx_strand_id
1 'polypeptide(L)'
;DRARVIDKLGRAGITVIALPRTNLYLQDRDSSFPLLRGIAPVKELLEAGVAVRFASDNVRDAFYPFGDADLLGVALDGMLATHVDDAVQAVAAICDGRSGFSVGDSADLVVVPGADVDTVFAERPAQRWIMQAGALARAGLAEPAG
;
A
#
# COMPACT_ATOMS: atom_id res chain seq x y z
N ASP A 1 -13.15 14.00 19.35
CA ASP A 1 -14.08 13.10 18.65
C ASP A 1 -13.53 12.78 17.27
N ARG A 2 -13.39 11.49 16.96
CA ARG A 2 -12.78 10.94 15.74
C ARG A 2 -13.67 11.14 14.52
N ALA A 3 -14.97 10.90 14.64
CA ALA A 3 -15.93 11.07 13.55
C ALA A 3 -15.91 12.51 13.02
N ARG A 4 -15.88 13.51 13.92
CA ARG A 4 -15.72 14.92 13.56
C ARG A 4 -14.44 15.21 12.76
N VAL A 5 -13.32 14.53 13.04
CA VAL A 5 -12.06 14.74 12.30
C VAL A 5 -12.15 14.10 10.92
N ILE A 6 -12.67 12.88 10.83
CA ILE A 6 -12.87 12.17 9.55
C ILE A 6 -13.77 12.98 8.61
N ASP A 7 -14.89 13.51 9.11
CA ASP A 7 -15.78 14.39 8.34
C ASP A 7 -15.07 15.64 7.81
N LYS A 8 -14.21 16.27 8.63
CA LYS A 8 -13.42 17.41 8.19
C LYS A 8 -12.39 17.06 7.11
N LEU A 9 -11.74 15.90 7.23
CA LEU A 9 -10.79 15.41 6.21
C LEU A 9 -11.51 15.20 4.87
N GLY A 10 -12.68 14.55 4.91
CA GLY A 10 -13.50 14.31 3.72
C GLY A 10 -13.94 15.61 3.05
N ARG A 11 -14.50 16.55 3.81
CA ARG A 11 -14.93 17.87 3.28
C ARG A 11 -13.78 18.69 2.71
N ALA A 12 -12.58 18.54 3.25
CA ALA A 12 -11.40 19.24 2.78
C ALA A 12 -10.74 18.57 1.56
N GLY A 13 -11.17 17.38 1.16
CA GLY A 13 -10.53 16.61 0.08
C GLY A 13 -9.11 16.17 0.44
N ILE A 14 -8.82 15.94 1.71
CA ILE A 14 -7.48 15.54 2.17
C ILE A 14 -7.31 14.03 1.98
N THR A 15 -6.19 13.65 1.38
CA THR A 15 -5.73 12.25 1.32
C THR A 15 -4.88 11.93 2.55
N VAL A 16 -5.16 10.80 3.20
CA VAL A 16 -4.37 10.25 4.30
C VAL A 16 -3.42 9.17 3.76
N ILE A 17 -2.14 9.27 4.07
CA ILE A 17 -1.15 8.24 3.70
C ILE A 17 -0.78 7.47 4.98
N ALA A 18 -1.11 6.18 5.03
CA ALA A 18 -0.71 5.27 6.10
C ALA A 18 0.55 4.50 5.68
N LEU A 19 1.40 4.16 6.66
CA LEU A 19 2.75 3.63 6.41
C LEU A 19 2.90 2.30 7.13
N PRO A 20 2.28 1.20 6.63
CA PRO A 20 2.00 0.02 7.44
C PRO A 20 3.23 -0.57 8.15
N ARG A 21 4.33 -0.76 7.42
CA ARG A 21 5.58 -1.32 7.98
C ARG A 21 6.20 -0.41 9.03
N THR A 22 6.38 0.87 8.71
CA THR A 22 7.01 1.83 9.61
C THR A 22 6.15 2.16 10.81
N ASN A 23 4.82 2.29 10.65
CA ASN A 23 3.91 2.51 11.76
C ASN A 23 3.94 1.33 12.74
N LEU A 24 3.84 0.08 12.25
CA LEU A 24 3.96 -1.10 13.11
C LEU A 24 5.35 -1.24 13.74
N TYR A 25 6.41 -0.72 13.11
CA TYR A 25 7.77 -0.79 13.64
C TYR A 25 8.08 0.26 14.71
N LEU A 26 7.59 1.49 14.55
CA LEU A 26 7.96 2.64 15.38
C LEU A 26 6.97 2.94 16.50
N GLN A 27 5.68 2.70 16.27
CA GLN A 27 4.65 3.16 17.18
C GLN A 27 4.52 2.23 18.38
N ASP A 28 4.10 2.82 19.49
CA ASP A 28 3.78 2.11 20.74
C ASP A 28 4.94 1.35 21.41
N ARG A 29 6.19 1.66 21.05
CA ARG A 29 7.39 1.00 21.59
C ARG A 29 7.62 1.19 23.09
N ASP A 30 7.23 2.34 23.63
CA ASP A 30 7.45 2.71 25.03
C ASP A 30 6.17 2.57 25.88
N SER A 31 5.13 1.93 25.33
CA SER A 31 3.83 1.74 25.99
C SER A 31 3.77 0.46 26.82
N SER A 32 2.77 0.37 27.69
CA SER A 32 2.43 -0.85 28.44
C SER A 32 1.21 -1.57 27.84
N PHE A 33 1.03 -2.84 28.19
CA PHE A 33 -0.07 -3.65 27.64
C PHE A 33 -1.47 -3.09 27.99
N PRO A 34 -2.42 -3.15 27.04
CA PRO A 34 -2.30 -3.72 25.69
C PRO A 34 -1.60 -2.79 24.69
N LEU A 35 -0.77 -3.37 23.80
CA LEU A 35 -0.12 -2.62 22.73
C LEU A 35 -1.09 -2.34 21.57
N LEU A 36 -1.02 -1.12 21.05
CA LEU A 36 -1.76 -0.64 19.88
C LEU A 36 -0.94 -0.85 18.61
N ARG A 37 -1.61 -1.02 17.47
CA ARG A 37 -0.95 -1.10 16.16
C ARG A 37 -0.33 0.23 15.71
N GLY A 38 -0.78 1.35 16.28
CA GLY A 38 -0.25 2.68 15.96
C GLY A 38 -0.44 3.14 14.52
N ILE A 39 -1.45 2.63 13.81
CA ILE A 39 -1.75 3.03 12.42
C ILE A 39 -3.03 3.86 12.34
N ALA A 40 -3.12 4.72 11.32
CA ALA A 40 -4.33 5.50 11.04
C ALA A 40 -5.58 4.59 10.93
N PRO A 41 -6.78 5.07 11.26
CA PRO A 41 -8.02 4.28 11.20
C PRO A 41 -8.51 4.13 9.75
N VAL A 42 -7.74 3.41 8.93
CA VAL A 42 -7.92 3.35 7.47
C VAL A 42 -9.31 2.83 7.08
N LYS A 43 -9.81 1.77 7.74
CA LYS A 43 -11.14 1.23 7.46
C LYS A 43 -12.23 2.30 7.63
N GLU A 44 -12.20 3.04 8.74
CA GLU A 44 -13.18 4.08 9.05
C GLU A 44 -13.06 5.29 8.11
N LEU A 45 -11.83 5.63 7.70
CA LEU A 45 -11.57 6.68 6.71
C LEU A 45 -12.17 6.30 5.35
N LEU A 46 -11.92 5.08 4.88
CA LEU A 46 -12.46 4.56 3.61
C LEU A 46 -14.00 4.48 3.64
N GLU A 47 -14.58 3.96 4.73
CA GLU A 47 -16.05 3.91 4.92
C GLU A 47 -16.70 5.30 4.89
N ALA A 48 -15.96 6.35 5.30
CA ALA A 48 -16.41 7.73 5.24
C ALA A 48 -16.09 8.44 3.91
N GLY A 49 -15.50 7.75 2.93
CA GLY A 49 -15.12 8.31 1.64
C GLY A 49 -13.88 9.19 1.67
N VAL A 50 -13.07 9.13 2.73
CA VAL A 50 -11.77 9.82 2.78
C VAL A 50 -10.75 9.01 1.97
N ALA A 51 -10.03 9.67 1.06
CA ALA A 51 -9.00 9.03 0.27
C ALA A 51 -7.85 8.54 1.18
N VAL A 52 -7.48 7.27 1.05
CA VAL A 52 -6.33 6.69 1.75
C VAL A 52 -5.33 6.10 0.76
N ARG A 53 -4.03 6.21 1.08
CA ARG A 53 -2.92 5.55 0.37
C ARG A 53 -2.03 4.77 1.33
N PHE A 54 -1.32 3.80 0.80
CA PHE A 54 -0.24 3.11 1.50
C PHE A 54 1.11 3.45 0.86
N ALA A 55 2.13 3.62 1.69
CA ALA A 55 3.51 3.85 1.23
C ALA A 55 4.51 3.15 2.15
N SER A 56 5.74 2.95 1.65
CA SER A 56 6.82 2.30 2.41
C SER A 56 7.40 3.20 3.52
N ASP A 57 7.35 4.51 3.34
CA ASP A 57 8.07 5.53 4.12
C ASP A 57 9.60 5.37 4.02
N ASN A 58 10.13 4.40 4.76
CA ASN A 58 11.55 4.18 4.96
C ASN A 58 12.03 2.90 4.27
N VAL A 59 13.23 2.94 3.72
CA VAL A 59 13.87 1.79 3.06
C VAL A 59 15.33 1.73 3.48
N ARG A 60 15.63 0.83 4.44
CA ARG A 60 16.99 0.59 4.95
C ARG A 60 17.69 1.85 5.44
N ASP A 61 16.98 2.63 6.25
CA ASP A 61 17.51 3.85 6.85
C ASP A 61 17.55 3.78 8.39
N ALA A 62 17.87 4.92 9.02
CA ALA A 62 18.01 5.03 10.47
C ALA A 62 16.70 4.82 11.25
N PHE A 63 15.54 4.91 10.60
CA PHE A 63 14.23 4.76 11.23
C PHE A 63 13.64 3.36 10.99
N TYR A 64 13.92 2.75 9.83
CA TYR A 64 13.51 1.38 9.51
C TYR A 64 14.57 0.64 8.66
N PRO A 65 15.30 -0.34 9.24
CA PRO A 65 16.48 -0.91 8.60
C PRO A 65 16.19 -1.97 7.53
N PHE A 66 14.94 -2.43 7.34
CA PHE A 66 14.66 -3.62 6.52
C PHE A 66 14.25 -3.35 5.08
N GLY A 67 13.37 -2.37 4.83
CA GLY A 67 12.55 -2.22 3.61
C GLY A 67 13.19 -2.58 2.25
N ASP A 68 12.34 -3.03 1.32
CA ASP A 68 12.72 -3.53 -0.01
C ASP A 68 12.12 -2.74 -1.19
N ALA A 69 11.36 -1.68 -0.89
CA ALA A 69 10.59 -0.88 -1.86
C ALA A 69 9.54 -1.66 -2.68
N ASP A 70 9.14 -2.88 -2.27
CA ASP A 70 8.03 -3.60 -2.90
C ASP A 70 6.68 -3.13 -2.35
N LEU A 71 5.96 -2.35 -3.16
CA LEU A 71 4.65 -1.82 -2.79
C LEU A 71 3.56 -2.90 -2.69
N LEU A 72 3.68 -4.05 -3.37
CA LEU A 72 2.75 -5.16 -3.16
C LEU A 72 2.87 -5.73 -1.76
N GLY A 73 4.12 -5.84 -1.26
CA GLY A 73 4.36 -6.20 0.14
C GLY A 73 3.76 -5.17 1.10
N VAL A 74 3.92 -3.87 0.81
CA VAL A 74 3.33 -2.79 1.61
C VAL A 74 1.80 -2.84 1.63
N ALA A 75 1.16 -3.13 0.49
CA ALA A 75 -0.30 -3.26 0.40
C ALA A 75 -0.83 -4.41 1.26
N LEU A 76 -0.17 -5.58 1.22
CA LEU A 76 -0.53 -6.72 2.08
C LEU A 76 -0.39 -6.37 3.57
N ASP A 77 0.73 -5.75 3.96
CA ASP A 77 0.92 -5.30 5.35
C ASP A 77 -0.14 -4.28 5.76
N GLY A 78 -0.57 -3.42 4.83
CA GLY A 78 -1.67 -2.48 5.00
C GLY A 78 -2.99 -3.17 5.29
N MET A 79 -3.36 -4.19 4.50
CA MET A 79 -4.56 -5.00 4.75
C MET A 79 -4.55 -5.59 6.17
N LEU A 80 -3.45 -6.27 6.53
CA LEU A 80 -3.29 -6.93 7.83
C LEU A 80 -3.33 -5.93 9.00
N ALA A 81 -2.64 -4.80 8.88
CA ALA A 81 -2.58 -3.78 9.92
C ALA A 81 -3.94 -3.10 10.15
N THR A 82 -4.72 -2.92 9.08
CA THR A 82 -5.92 -2.06 9.08
C THR A 82 -7.26 -2.81 9.01
N HIS A 83 -7.24 -4.13 8.78
CA HIS A 83 -8.44 -4.95 8.53
C HIS A 83 -9.26 -4.46 7.33
N VAL A 84 -8.57 -4.04 6.27
CA VAL A 84 -9.18 -3.83 4.96
C VAL A 84 -9.10 -5.15 4.21
N ASP A 85 -10.23 -5.85 4.12
CA ASP A 85 -10.35 -7.18 3.52
C ASP A 85 -10.74 -7.10 2.03
N ASP A 86 -10.17 -6.14 1.31
CA ASP A 86 -10.39 -5.92 -0.12
C ASP A 86 -9.03 -5.72 -0.82
N ALA A 87 -8.64 -6.73 -1.59
CA ALA A 87 -7.38 -6.77 -2.31
C ALA A 87 -7.29 -5.69 -3.40
N VAL A 88 -8.40 -5.37 -4.07
CA VAL A 88 -8.45 -4.33 -5.10
C VAL A 88 -8.29 -2.95 -4.46
N GLN A 89 -8.92 -2.71 -3.31
CA GLN A 89 -8.73 -1.48 -2.53
C GLN A 89 -7.29 -1.34 -2.03
N ALA A 90 -6.62 -2.43 -1.64
CA ALA A 90 -5.22 -2.41 -1.23
C ALA A 90 -4.28 -2.07 -2.41
N VAL A 91 -4.53 -2.63 -3.59
CA VAL A 91 -3.82 -2.25 -4.83
C VAL A 91 -4.07 -0.78 -5.16
N ALA A 92 -5.31 -0.32 -5.08
CA ALA A 92 -5.63 1.09 -5.30
C ALA A 92 -4.87 2.00 -4.33
N ALA A 93 -4.72 1.62 -3.06
CA ALA A 93 -4.00 2.42 -2.08
C ALA A 93 -2.51 2.62 -2.41
N ILE A 94 -1.87 1.71 -3.16
CA ILE A 94 -0.49 1.86 -3.65
C ILE A 94 -0.39 2.42 -5.07
N CYS A 95 -1.51 2.52 -5.80
CA CYS A 95 -1.61 3.02 -7.17
C CYS A 95 -2.33 4.38 -7.25
N ASP A 96 -2.12 5.24 -6.26
CA ASP A 96 -2.76 6.55 -6.14
C ASP A 96 -4.30 6.53 -6.28
N GLY A 97 -4.94 5.50 -5.73
CA GLY A 97 -6.39 5.32 -5.72
C GLY A 97 -6.97 4.73 -7.00
N ARG A 98 -6.13 4.37 -7.98
CA ARG A 98 -6.59 3.71 -9.21
C ARG A 98 -6.79 2.23 -8.96
N SER A 99 -8.03 1.75 -9.15
CA SER A 99 -8.41 0.34 -9.08
C SER A 99 -8.52 -0.33 -10.46
N GLY A 100 -8.23 0.40 -11.53
CA GLY A 100 -8.34 -0.10 -12.90
C GLY A 100 -7.81 0.88 -13.94
N PHE A 101 -8.03 0.55 -15.21
CA PHE A 101 -7.57 1.28 -16.37
C PHE A 101 -8.69 1.43 -17.40
N SER A 102 -8.62 2.47 -18.22
CA SER A 102 -9.57 2.77 -19.30
C SER A 102 -8.85 3.05 -20.62
N VAL A 103 -9.55 2.83 -21.74
CA VAL A 103 -9.03 3.24 -23.06
C VAL A 103 -8.79 4.75 -23.06
N GLY A 104 -7.58 5.16 -23.39
CA GLY A 104 -7.13 6.56 -23.35
C GLY A 104 -6.17 6.86 -22.20
N ASP A 105 -6.08 5.98 -21.19
CA ASP A 105 -5.05 6.08 -20.15
C ASP A 105 -3.64 5.87 -20.73
N SER A 106 -2.62 6.41 -20.05
CA SER A 106 -1.24 6.06 -20.38
C SER A 106 -1.01 4.56 -20.22
N ALA A 107 -0.31 3.96 -21.19
CA ALA A 107 0.08 2.54 -21.16
C ALA A 107 1.37 2.34 -20.35
N ASP A 108 1.42 2.94 -19.16
CA ASP A 108 2.48 2.78 -18.16
C ASP A 108 1.98 1.79 -17.10
N LEU A 109 2.53 0.58 -17.12
CA LEU A 109 2.00 -0.55 -16.34
C LEU A 109 3.12 -1.29 -15.62
N VAL A 110 2.80 -1.75 -14.41
CA VAL A 110 3.56 -2.82 -13.76
C VAL A 110 2.76 -4.09 -13.94
N VAL A 111 3.32 -5.05 -14.67
CA VAL A 111 2.71 -6.36 -14.89
C VAL A 111 3.32 -7.36 -13.92
N VAL A 112 2.46 -8.12 -13.26
CA VAL A 112 2.81 -9.10 -12.22
C VAL A 112 2.15 -10.42 -12.59
N PRO A 113 2.87 -11.56 -12.57
CA PRO A 113 2.25 -12.84 -12.90
C PRO A 113 1.27 -13.25 -11.81
N GLY A 114 0.09 -13.71 -12.18
CA GLY A 114 -0.94 -14.19 -11.27
C GLY A 114 -2.27 -14.35 -11.99
N ALA A 115 -3.11 -15.26 -11.52
CA ALA A 115 -4.45 -15.47 -12.09
C ALA A 115 -5.42 -14.34 -11.70
N ASP A 116 -5.26 -13.83 -10.48
CA ASP A 116 -6.04 -12.75 -9.88
C ASP A 116 -5.23 -12.06 -8.78
N VAL A 117 -5.77 -10.96 -8.22
CA VAL A 117 -5.09 -10.13 -7.22
C VAL A 117 -4.85 -10.92 -5.91
N ASP A 118 -5.78 -11.78 -5.51
CA ASP A 118 -5.66 -12.59 -4.29
C ASP A 118 -4.49 -13.57 -4.41
N THR A 119 -4.35 -14.22 -5.58
CA THR A 119 -3.23 -15.11 -5.89
C THR A 119 -1.90 -14.35 -5.87
N VAL A 120 -1.86 -13.14 -6.44
CA VAL A 120 -0.64 -12.30 -6.40
C VAL A 120 -0.23 -11.99 -4.95
N PHE A 121 -1.18 -11.65 -4.07
CA PHE A 121 -0.88 -11.41 -2.66
C PHE A 121 -0.48 -12.69 -1.91
N ALA A 122 -1.06 -13.84 -2.24
CA ALA A 122 -0.74 -15.11 -1.62
C ALA A 122 0.66 -15.62 -2.02
N GLU A 123 0.97 -15.58 -3.32
CA GLU A 123 2.21 -16.14 -3.88
C GLU A 123 3.39 -15.16 -3.80
N ARG A 124 3.11 -13.85 -3.81
CA ARG A 124 4.11 -12.77 -3.82
C ARG A 124 5.23 -13.06 -4.83
N PRO A 125 4.90 -13.24 -6.11
CA PRO A 125 5.91 -13.50 -7.13
C PRO A 125 6.95 -12.38 -7.10
N ALA A 126 8.22 -12.66 -7.37
CA ALA A 126 9.25 -11.60 -7.49
C ALA A 126 9.25 -10.95 -8.90
N GLN A 127 8.74 -11.67 -9.89
CA GLN A 127 8.80 -11.25 -11.29
C GLN A 127 7.89 -10.04 -11.55
N ARG A 128 8.44 -9.02 -12.20
CA ARG A 128 7.72 -7.83 -12.65
C ARG A 128 8.14 -7.50 -14.09
N TRP A 129 7.20 -6.99 -14.88
CA TRP A 129 7.49 -6.31 -16.14
C TRP A 129 7.02 -4.87 -16.05
N ILE A 130 7.86 -3.95 -16.50
CA ILE A 130 7.54 -2.52 -16.56
C ILE A 130 7.26 -2.19 -18.02
N MET A 131 6.03 -1.76 -18.29
CA MET A 131 5.65 -1.16 -19.56
C MET A 131 5.66 0.35 -19.41
N GLN A 132 6.20 1.04 -20.41
CA GLN A 132 6.18 2.50 -20.50
C GLN A 132 5.72 2.89 -21.90
N ALA A 133 4.71 3.76 -21.99
CA ALA A 133 4.08 4.18 -23.24
C ALA A 133 3.74 2.99 -24.18
N GLY A 134 3.30 1.86 -23.61
CA GLY A 134 2.89 0.66 -24.34
C GLY A 134 4.02 -0.27 -24.79
N ALA A 135 5.29 0.09 -24.53
CA ALA A 135 6.44 -0.75 -24.83
C ALA A 135 7.00 -1.38 -23.56
N LEU A 136 7.58 -2.58 -23.68
CA LEU A 136 8.30 -3.22 -22.57
C LEU A 136 9.59 -2.43 -22.29
N ALA A 137 9.62 -1.71 -21.17
CA ALA A 137 10.77 -0.93 -20.72
C ALA A 137 11.75 -1.78 -19.89
N ARG A 138 11.23 -2.72 -19.09
CA ARG A 138 12.06 -3.63 -18.27
C ARG A 138 11.38 -4.97 -18.06
N ALA A 139 12.15 -6.05 -18.20
CA ALA A 139 11.80 -7.38 -17.70
C ALA A 139 12.77 -7.74 -16.57
N GLY A 140 12.29 -7.95 -15.33
CA GLY A 140 13.12 -8.41 -14.21
C GLY A 140 12.73 -7.82 -12.85
N LEU A 141 13.07 -8.46 -11.71
CA LEU A 141 14.26 -9.31 -11.49
C LEU A 141 13.98 -10.83 -11.32
N ALA A 142 14.87 -11.65 -11.89
CA ALA A 142 15.18 -13.01 -11.44
C ALA A 142 16.39 -12.93 -10.50
N GLU A 143 16.29 -13.57 -9.33
CA GLU A 143 17.27 -13.74 -8.23
C GLU A 143 17.97 -12.48 -7.66
N PRO A 144 18.18 -12.40 -6.32
CA PRO A 144 19.20 -11.52 -5.78
C PRO A 144 20.58 -11.98 -6.25
N ALA A 145 21.37 -11.06 -6.80
CA ALA A 145 22.80 -11.31 -6.93
C ALA A 145 23.44 -11.27 -5.53
N GLY A 146 23.80 -12.44 -4.99
CA GLY A 146 24.68 -12.59 -3.82
C GLY A 146 23.98 -13.02 -2.53
#